data_AF-A0A845SBQ8-F1
#
_entry.id   AF-A0A845SBQ8-F1
#
_cell.length_a   1.000
_cell.length_b   1.000
_cell.length_c   1.000
_cell.angle_alpha   90.00
_cell.angle_beta   90.00
_cell.angle_gamma   90.00
#
_symmetry.space_group_name_H-M   'P 1'
#
loop_
_entity.id
_entity.type
_entity.pdbx_description
1 polymer ?
#
loop_
_entity_poly.entity_id
_entity_poly.type
_entity_poly.pdbx_seq_one_letter_code
_entity_poly.pdbx_strand_id
1 'polypeptide(L)' 'MNLQELKNKTPADLILEAEKLGIENPSTMRKQE' A
#
# COMPACT_ATOMS: atom_id res chain seq x y z
N MET A 1 2.59 9.89 -5.45
CA MET A 1 3.39 9.14 -4.47
C MET A 1 4.63 8.63 -5.19
N ASN A 2 5.83 8.89 -4.67
CA ASN A 2 7.04 8.34 -5.28
C ASN A 2 7.21 6.87 -4.84
N LEU A 3 7.71 6.00 -5.72
CA LEU A 3 7.87 4.57 -5.45
C LEU A 3 8.79 4.31 -4.24
N GLN A 4 9.85 5.11 -4.10
CA GLN A 4 10.77 5.02 -2.96
C GLN A 4 10.09 5.34 -1.63
N GLU A 5 9.16 6.30 -1.62
CA GLU A 5 8.40 6.66 -0.41
C GLU A 5 7.44 5.54 -0.01
N LEU A 6 6.76 4.93 -0.99
CA LEU A 6 5.86 3.79 -0.77
C LEU A 6 6.62 2.57 -0.22
N LYS A 7 7.84 2.33 -0.70
CA LYS A 7 8.70 1.25 -0.19
C LYS A 7 9.16 1.47 1.25
N ASN A 8 9.15 2.70 1.76
CA ASN A 8 9.51 2.99 3.15
C ASN A 8 8.31 2.92 4.12
N LYS A 9 7.07 2.93 3.62
CA LYS A 9 5.86 2.82 4.45
C LYS A 9 5.62 1.41 4.97
N THR A 10 4.93 1.28 6.10
CA THR A 10 4.56 -0.06 6.60
C THR A 10 3.48 -0.67 5.70
N PRO A 11 3.35 -2.01 5.65
CA PRO A 11 2.26 -2.66 4.93
C PRO A 11 0.87 -2.16 5.36
N ALA A 12 0.68 -1.89 6.65
CA ALA A 12 -0.60 -1.38 7.17
C ALA A 12 -0.94 0.01 6.62
N ASP A 13 0.04 0.91 6.53
CA ASP A 13 -0.16 2.26 5.97
C ASP A 13 -0.53 2.18 4.49
N LEU A 14 0.12 1.29 3.74
CA LEU A 14 -0.15 1.08 2.32
C LEU A 14 -1.54 0.48 2.08
N ILE A 15 -1.99 -0.43 2.94
CA ILE A 15 -3.34 -1.01 2.88
C ILE A 15 -4.39 0.08 3.09
N LEU A 16 -4.25 0.90 4.13
CA LEU A 16 -5.19 2.01 4.41
C LEU A 16 -5.24 3.04 3.29
N GLU A 17 -4.10 3.30 2.65
CA GLU A 17 -4.00 4.23 1.53
C GLU A 17 -4.64 3.65 0.26
N ALA A 18 -4.46 2.35 0.02
CA ALA A 18 -5.09 1.61 -1.06
C ALA A 18 -6.62 1.52 -0.89
N GLU A 19 -7.12 1.28 0.33
CA GLU A 19 -8.56 1.29 0.65
C GLU A 19 -9.19 2.65 0.35
N LYS A 20 -8.53 3.76 0.72
CA LYS A 20 -8.98 5.13 0.41
C LYS A 20 -9.06 5.42 -1.08
N LEU A 21 -8.22 4.76 -1.88
CA LEU A 21 -8.21 4.87 -3.34
C LEU A 21 -9.22 3.92 -3.99
N GLY A 22 -9.98 3.14 -3.22
CA GLY A 22 -10.97 2.19 -3.71
C GLY A 22 -10.36 0.91 -4.28
N ILE A 23 -9.10 0.60 -3.95
CA ILE A 23 -8.50 -0.69 -4.30
C ILE A 23 -9.18 -1.78 -3.46
N GLU A 24 -9.67 -2.81 -4.12
CA GLU A 24 -10.34 -3.93 -3.46
C GLU A 24 -9.34 -4.93 -2.89
N ASN A 25 -9.60 -5.40 -1.66
CA ASN A 25 -8.80 -6.39 -0.95
C ASN A 25 -7.28 -6.12 -0.90
N PRO A 26 -6.82 -4.88 -0.62
CA PRO A 26 -5.40 -4.56 -0.62
C PRO A 26 -4.59 -5.32 0.44
N SER A 27 -5.26 -5.84 1.49
CA SER A 27 -4.68 -6.73 2.50
C SER A 27 -4.18 -8.06 1.95
N THR A 28 -4.64 -8.49 0.76
CA THR A 28 -4.18 -9.70 0.08
C THR A 28 -2.95 -9.48 -0.81
N MET A 29 -2.60 -8.21 -1.04
CA MET A 29 -1.49 -7.82 -1.91
C MET A 29 -0.16 -7.87 -1.14
N ARG A 30 0.89 -8.40 -1.77
CA ARG A 30 2.25 -8.38 -1.22
C ARG A 30 2.94 -7.07 -1.60
N LYS A 31 3.55 -6.40 -0.61
CA LYS A 31 4.42 -5.25 -0.85
C LYS A 31 5.61 -5.66 -1.74
N GLN A 32 5.91 -4.86 -2.75
CA GLN A 32 7.04 -5.09 -3.63
C GLN A 32 8.37 -4.81 -2.89
N GLU A 33 9.30 -5.77 -2.92
CA GLU A 33 10.68 -5.61 -2.46
C GLU A 33 11.48 -4.67 -3.38
#